data_AF-A0A933MAH1-F1
#
_entry.id   AF-A0A933MAH1-F1
#
_cell.length_a   1.000
_cell.length_b   1.000
_cell.length_c   1.000
_cell.angle_alpha   90.00
_cell.angle_beta   90.00
_cell.angle_gamma   90.00
#
_symmetry.space_group_name_H-M   'P 1'
#
loop_
_entity.id
_entity.type
_entity.pdbx_description
1 polymer ?
#
loop_
_entity_poly.entity_id
_entity_poly.type
_entity_poly.pdbx_seq_one_letter_code
_entity_poly.pdbx_strand_id
1 'polypeptide(L)'
;MDYSLESRRLLVHAIHESRRYAWRTGKGGMRFSDGRSEALASGVSPADVVQEAMALTMDGSRPWNKEKYPDICLHLRWVIRSLISNLATSADNRQLRQVPEEWSAAEAQEPAEAEILRSAAGPEAEELSGRVLDAVKDDPVLVRVLGHLKEGRKPRHVAELMGLAEKDVYRLTQKLRRRLAGVLAAGV
;
A
#
# COMPACT_ATOMS: atom_id res chain seq x y z
N MET A 1 -12.81 -19.72 -2.48
CA MET A 1 -13.38 -18.73 -3.41
C MET A 1 -12.24 -18.32 -4.32
N ASP A 2 -12.24 -18.77 -5.58
CA ASP A 2 -11.11 -18.53 -6.47
C ASP A 2 -11.22 -17.12 -7.04
N TYR A 3 -10.51 -16.18 -6.40
CA TYR A 3 -10.46 -14.79 -6.84
C TYR A 3 -9.78 -14.75 -8.21
N SER A 4 -10.50 -14.27 -9.23
CA SER A 4 -9.92 -13.98 -10.55
C SER A 4 -8.63 -13.18 -10.41
N LEU A 5 -7.68 -13.35 -11.34
CA LEU A 5 -6.39 -12.63 -11.33
C LEU A 5 -6.58 -11.11 -11.13
N GLU A 6 -7.62 -10.54 -11.73
CA GLU A 6 -7.98 -9.13 -11.61
C GLU A 6 -8.46 -8.76 -10.21
N SER A 7 -9.29 -9.60 -9.57
CA SER A 7 -9.70 -9.40 -8.18
C SER A 7 -8.50 -9.38 -7.22
N ARG A 8 -7.50 -10.24 -7.43
CA ARG A 8 -6.27 -10.25 -6.63
C ARG A 8 -5.47 -8.96 -6.83
N ARG A 9 -5.34 -8.49 -8.07
CA ARG A 9 -4.67 -7.20 -8.38
C ARG A 9 -5.35 -6.02 -7.71
N LEU A 10 -6.69 -5.99 -7.69
CA LEU A 10 -7.46 -4.95 -7.00
C LEU A 10 -7.27 -5.01 -5.48
N LEU A 11 -7.23 -6.21 -4.89
CA LEU A 11 -6.96 -6.40 -3.47
C LEU A 11 -5.56 -5.91 -3.08
N VAL A 12 -4.53 -6.29 -3.85
CA VAL A 12 -3.16 -5.78 -3.67
C VAL A 12 -3.12 -4.26 -3.75
N HIS A 13 -3.85 -3.67 -4.70
CA HIS A 13 -3.97 -2.21 -4.81
C HIS A 13 -4.64 -1.58 -3.58
N ALA A 14 -5.74 -2.17 -3.08
CA ALA A 14 -6.44 -1.71 -1.89
C ALA A 14 -5.56 -1.77 -0.63
N ILE A 15 -4.77 -2.84 -0.46
CA ILE A 15 -3.79 -2.97 0.63
C ILE A 15 -2.74 -1.87 0.52
N HIS A 16 -2.18 -1.65 -0.67
CA HIS A 16 -1.16 -0.63 -0.89
C HIS A 16 -1.69 0.80 -0.64
N GLU A 17 -2.87 1.13 -1.16
CA GLU A 17 -3.50 2.43 -0.95
C GLU A 17 -3.84 2.65 0.53
N SER A 18 -4.31 1.62 1.23
CA SER A 18 -4.58 1.68 2.67
C SER A 18 -3.32 2.08 3.44
N ARG A 19 -2.15 1.51 3.15
CA ARG A 19 -0.89 1.83 3.85
C ARG A 19 -0.47 3.31 3.80
N ARG A 20 -1.02 4.10 2.89
CA ARG A 20 -0.70 5.54 2.75
C ARG A 20 -1.30 6.41 3.86
N TYR A 21 -2.32 5.91 4.54
CA TYR A 21 -3.05 6.63 5.58
C TYR A 21 -2.67 6.12 6.97
N ALA A 22 -2.83 7.00 7.96
CA ALA A 22 -2.73 6.61 9.36
C ALA A 22 -4.12 6.14 9.80
N TRP A 23 -4.24 4.86 10.10
CA TRP A 23 -5.45 4.24 10.64
C TRP A 23 -5.40 4.21 12.16
N ARG A 24 -6.54 3.89 12.77
CA ARG A 24 -6.75 3.69 14.22
C ARG A 24 -5.62 2.92 14.94
N THR A 25 -4.90 2.02 14.26
CA THR A 25 -3.87 1.14 14.84
C THR A 25 -2.47 1.76 14.82
N GLY A 26 -2.27 2.82 15.62
CA GLY A 26 -0.93 3.32 15.99
C GLY A 26 -0.06 3.93 14.88
N LYS A 27 0.93 4.75 15.26
CA LYS A 27 1.82 5.42 14.30
C LYS A 27 2.71 4.39 13.56
N GLY A 28 2.45 4.22 12.26
CA GLY A 28 3.44 3.73 11.32
C GLY A 28 3.29 2.27 10.90
N GLY A 29 2.14 1.93 10.31
CA GLY A 29 1.93 0.67 9.60
C GLY A 29 1.47 -0.44 10.52
N MET A 30 0.29 -1.00 10.23
CA MET A 30 -0.24 -2.27 10.75
C MET A 30 0.49 -2.81 11.99
N ARG A 31 0.18 -2.27 13.17
CA ARG A 31 0.35 -3.03 14.41
C ARG A 31 -1.02 -3.19 15.03
N PHE A 32 -1.66 -4.29 14.64
CA PHE A 32 -2.89 -4.77 15.23
C PHE A 32 -2.50 -5.46 16.54
N SER A 33 -2.78 -4.80 17.68
CA SER A 33 -2.36 -5.22 19.02
C SER A 33 -2.93 -6.57 19.47
N ASP A 34 -3.78 -7.20 18.66
CA ASP A 34 -4.40 -8.50 18.91
C ASP A 34 -3.97 -9.59 17.92
N GLY A 35 -3.13 -9.27 16.93
CA GLY A 35 -2.75 -10.20 15.85
C GLY A 35 -3.92 -10.67 14.98
N ARG A 36 -5.08 -9.99 15.02
CA ARG A 36 -6.33 -10.47 14.40
C ARG A 36 -7.05 -9.45 13.53
N SER A 37 -6.81 -8.16 13.67
CA SER A 37 -7.70 -7.18 13.03
C SER A 37 -7.13 -6.66 11.70
N GLU A 38 -7.44 -7.27 10.55
CA GLU A 38 -7.12 -6.73 9.21
C GLU A 38 -7.92 -5.45 8.85
N ALA A 39 -8.46 -4.76 9.85
CA ALA A 39 -9.52 -3.78 9.70
C ALA A 39 -8.99 -2.33 9.58
N LEU A 40 -9.48 -1.65 8.56
CA LEU A 40 -9.47 -0.20 8.41
C LEU A 40 -10.47 0.45 9.40
N ALA A 41 -10.66 1.76 9.29
CA ALA A 41 -11.71 2.45 10.03
C ALA A 41 -13.07 1.72 9.88
N SER A 42 -13.85 1.72 10.95
CA SER A 42 -15.16 1.05 11.03
C SER A 42 -15.14 -0.47 10.87
N GLY A 43 -13.98 -1.14 11.04
CA GLY A 43 -13.91 -2.60 10.99
C GLY A 43 -13.76 -3.18 9.57
N VAL A 44 -13.63 -2.32 8.56
CA VAL A 44 -13.69 -2.70 7.13
C VAL A 44 -12.34 -3.23 6.65
N SER A 45 -12.28 -4.42 6.05
CA SER A 45 -11.03 -4.93 5.46
C SER A 45 -10.77 -4.35 4.05
N PRO A 46 -9.53 -4.41 3.54
CA PRO A 46 -9.26 -4.09 2.13
C PRO A 46 -10.08 -4.92 1.13
N ALA A 47 -10.42 -6.17 1.48
CA ALA A 47 -11.26 -7.02 0.65
C ALA A 47 -12.71 -6.51 0.58
N ASP A 48 -13.24 -6.03 1.70
CA ASP A 48 -14.58 -5.40 1.75
C ASP A 48 -14.61 -4.14 0.88
N VAL A 49 -13.55 -3.33 0.89
CA VAL A 49 -13.44 -2.14 0.02
C VAL A 49 -13.47 -2.53 -1.46
N VAL A 50 -12.81 -3.62 -1.85
CA VAL A 50 -12.87 -4.11 -3.24
C VAL A 50 -14.27 -4.58 -3.60
N GLN A 51 -14.92 -5.35 -2.73
CA GLN A 51 -16.29 -5.81 -2.96
C GLN A 51 -17.27 -4.64 -3.08
N GLU A 52 -17.16 -3.65 -2.20
CA GLU A 52 -17.95 -2.42 -2.24
C GLU A 52 -17.72 -1.65 -3.54
N ALA A 53 -16.46 -1.53 -3.99
CA ALA A 53 -16.15 -0.86 -5.25
C ALA A 53 -16.80 -1.56 -6.46
N MET A 54 -16.83 -2.89 -6.46
CA MET A 54 -17.49 -3.68 -7.51
C MET A 54 -19.01 -3.52 -7.43
N ALA A 55 -19.60 -3.62 -6.24
CA ALA A 55 -21.03 -3.44 -6.02
C ALA A 55 -21.50 -2.06 -6.48
N LEU A 56 -20.82 -0.99 -6.05
CA LEU A 56 -21.11 0.40 -6.46
C LEU A 56 -20.92 0.66 -7.97
N THR A 57 -20.15 -0.18 -8.65
CA THR A 57 -20.00 -0.06 -10.11
C THR A 57 -21.11 -0.81 -10.83
N MET A 58 -21.53 -1.96 -10.31
CA MET A 58 -22.60 -2.79 -10.88
C MET A 58 -24.00 -2.21 -10.66
N ASP A 59 -24.23 -1.57 -9.52
CA ASP A 59 -25.52 -0.92 -9.20
C ASP A 59 -25.72 0.43 -9.91
N GLY A 60 -24.67 0.96 -10.56
CA GLY A 60 -24.68 2.24 -11.26
C GLY A 60 -24.47 3.47 -10.37
N SER A 61 -24.27 3.31 -9.05
CA SER A 61 -23.95 4.40 -8.11
C SER A 61 -22.65 5.11 -8.49
N ARG A 62 -21.68 4.37 -9.04
CA ARG A 62 -20.44 4.87 -9.63
C ARG A 62 -20.30 4.32 -11.06
N PRO A 63 -21.03 4.92 -12.03
CA PRO A 63 -21.13 4.37 -13.37
C PRO A 63 -19.76 4.38 -14.06
N TRP A 64 -19.43 3.29 -14.74
CA TRP A 64 -18.21 3.18 -15.52
C TRP A 64 -18.35 3.99 -16.82
N ASN A 65 -17.55 5.04 -16.96
CA ASN A 65 -17.42 5.78 -18.22
C ASN A 65 -16.22 5.24 -19.01
N LYS A 66 -16.51 4.51 -20.09
CA LYS A 66 -15.51 3.89 -20.97
C LYS A 66 -14.64 4.89 -21.74
N GLU A 67 -15.15 6.09 -22.04
CA GLU A 67 -14.37 7.13 -22.72
C GLU A 67 -13.27 7.69 -21.80
N LYS A 68 -13.61 7.85 -20.51
CA LYS A 68 -12.67 8.35 -19.50
C LYS A 68 -11.74 7.26 -18.97
N TYR A 69 -12.25 6.03 -18.81
CA TYR A 69 -11.50 4.88 -18.32
C TYR A 69 -11.72 3.70 -19.28
N PRO A 70 -10.88 3.53 -20.31
CA PRO A 70 -11.05 2.44 -21.28
C PRO A 70 -11.01 1.04 -20.67
N ASP A 71 -10.32 0.89 -19.54
CA ASP A 71 -10.19 -0.33 -18.75
C ASP A 71 -11.01 -0.21 -17.44
N ILE A 72 -11.87 -1.20 -17.18
CA ILE A 72 -12.68 -1.29 -15.97
C ILE A 72 -11.80 -1.40 -14.71
N CYS A 73 -10.64 -2.04 -14.79
CA CYS A 73 -9.72 -2.16 -13.67
C CYS A 73 -9.12 -0.81 -13.27
N LEU A 74 -8.97 0.14 -14.22
CA LEU A 74 -8.57 1.52 -13.89
C LEU A 74 -9.68 2.29 -13.18
N HIS A 75 -10.93 2.12 -13.63
CA HIS A 75 -12.10 2.68 -12.96
C HIS A 75 -12.21 2.15 -11.52
N LEU A 76 -12.13 0.84 -11.32
CA LEU A 76 -12.22 0.22 -10.00
C LEU A 76 -11.08 0.66 -9.07
N ARG A 77 -9.84 0.77 -9.56
CA ARG A 77 -8.73 1.34 -8.77
C ARG A 77 -9.02 2.77 -8.30
N TRP A 78 -9.62 3.59 -9.17
CA TRP A 78 -10.04 4.94 -8.79
C TRP A 78 -11.14 4.94 -7.73
N VAL A 79 -12.15 4.05 -7.86
CA VAL A 79 -13.22 3.90 -6.86
C VAL A 79 -12.64 3.44 -5.50
N ILE A 80 -11.80 2.41 -5.49
CA ILE A 80 -11.12 1.89 -4.29
C ILE A 80 -10.36 3.02 -3.58
N ARG A 81 -9.55 3.79 -4.32
CA ARG A 81 -8.81 4.93 -3.76
C ARG A 81 -9.75 5.97 -3.15
N SER A 82 -10.88 6.24 -3.79
CA SER A 82 -11.90 7.16 -3.27
C SER A 82 -12.53 6.64 -1.97
N LEU A 83 -12.88 5.36 -1.89
CA LEU A 83 -13.44 4.74 -0.68
C LEU A 83 -12.45 4.78 0.48
N ILE A 84 -11.20 4.38 0.26
CA ILE A 84 -10.14 4.42 1.27
C ILE A 84 -9.90 5.84 1.75
N SER A 85 -9.82 6.82 0.83
CA SER A 85 -9.67 8.23 1.21
C SER A 85 -10.84 8.70 2.09
N ASN A 86 -12.07 8.32 1.74
CA ASN A 86 -13.26 8.68 2.53
C ASN A 86 -13.19 8.06 3.93
N LEU A 87 -12.88 6.76 4.03
CA LEU A 87 -12.68 6.06 5.31
C LEU A 87 -11.61 6.74 6.16
N ALA A 88 -10.48 7.13 5.56
CA ALA A 88 -9.39 7.82 6.28
C ALA A 88 -9.81 9.19 6.83
N THR A 89 -10.73 9.88 6.16
CA THR A 89 -11.25 11.20 6.58
C THR A 89 -12.50 11.14 7.47
N SER A 90 -13.06 9.95 7.69
CA SER A 90 -14.28 9.74 8.48
C SER A 90 -14.12 10.26 9.92
N ALA A 91 -15.25 10.59 10.56
CA ALA A 91 -15.26 11.00 11.97
C ALA A 91 -14.69 9.89 12.89
N ASP A 92 -14.98 8.64 12.56
CA ASP A 92 -14.48 7.45 13.23
C ASP A 92 -12.94 7.41 13.27
N ASN A 93 -12.27 7.66 12.14
CA ASN A 93 -10.81 7.71 12.11
C ASN A 93 -10.23 8.98 12.79
N ARG A 94 -11.01 10.06 12.91
CA ARG A 94 -10.56 11.32 13.52
C ARG A 94 -10.64 11.33 15.05
N GLN A 95 -11.69 10.75 15.63
CA GLN A 95 -11.97 10.84 17.07
C GLN A 95 -10.97 10.06 17.95
N LEU A 96 -10.34 9.00 17.43
CA LEU A 96 -9.43 8.14 18.20
C LEU A 96 -7.94 8.52 18.09
N ARG A 97 -7.61 9.59 17.38
CA ARG A 97 -6.21 10.05 17.19
C ARG A 97 -5.57 10.64 18.45
N GLN A 98 -6.27 10.64 19.59
CA GLN A 98 -5.93 11.40 20.79
C GLN A 98 -5.45 10.58 22.00
N VAL A 99 -5.19 9.27 21.89
CA VAL A 99 -4.61 8.52 23.02
C VAL A 99 -3.11 8.30 22.76
N PRO A 100 -2.20 8.98 23.48
CA PRO A 100 -0.81 8.57 23.55
C PRO A 100 -0.75 7.39 24.52
N GLU A 101 -0.47 6.20 24.03
CA GLU A 101 -0.23 5.06 24.90
C GLU A 101 1.08 4.38 24.56
N GLU A 102 1.93 4.32 25.58
CA GLU A 102 3.14 3.53 25.69
C GLU A 102 2.78 2.05 25.46
N TRP A 103 3.42 1.35 24.51
CA TRP A 103 3.25 -0.10 24.48
C TRP A 103 4.47 -0.91 24.01
N SER A 104 4.69 -1.92 24.85
CA SER A 104 5.56 -3.09 24.81
C SER A 104 5.62 -3.84 23.48
N ALA A 105 6.79 -4.41 23.20
CA ALA A 105 7.09 -5.23 22.04
C ALA A 105 6.66 -6.69 22.27
N ALA A 106 5.55 -7.09 21.65
CA ALA A 106 5.22 -8.50 21.45
C ALA A 106 5.67 -8.96 20.04
N GLU A 107 6.19 -10.18 19.96
CA GLU A 107 6.74 -10.79 18.75
C GLU A 107 5.66 -10.99 17.67
N ALA A 108 5.95 -10.52 16.45
CA ALA A 108 4.99 -10.45 15.34
C ALA A 108 5.00 -11.74 14.50
N GLN A 109 3.85 -12.38 14.35
CA GLN A 109 3.60 -13.31 13.24
C GLN A 109 3.37 -12.52 11.94
N GLU A 110 3.80 -13.07 10.80
CA GLU A 110 3.52 -12.45 9.49
C GLU A 110 2.01 -12.48 9.20
N PRO A 111 1.41 -11.35 8.78
CA PRO A 111 -0.02 -11.26 8.57
C PRO A 111 -0.43 -11.85 7.22
N ALA A 112 -1.67 -12.33 7.09
CA ALA A 112 -2.16 -13.08 5.93
C ALA A 112 -2.07 -12.28 4.61
N GLU A 113 -2.05 -10.94 4.67
CA GLU A 113 -1.86 -10.10 3.48
C GLU A 113 -0.47 -10.20 2.88
N ALA A 114 0.56 -10.54 3.68
CA ALA A 114 1.91 -10.79 3.16
C ALA A 114 1.93 -12.03 2.25
N GLU A 115 1.15 -13.06 2.60
CA GLU A 115 0.97 -14.25 1.79
C GLU A 115 0.14 -13.99 0.53
N ILE A 116 -0.92 -13.17 0.62
CA ILE A 116 -1.69 -12.74 -0.55
C ILE A 116 -0.83 -11.91 -1.51
N LEU A 117 -0.01 -10.99 -1.00
CA LEU A 117 0.92 -10.19 -1.81
C LEU A 117 1.97 -11.06 -2.50
N ARG A 118 2.50 -12.08 -1.82
CA ARG A 118 3.45 -13.03 -2.40
C ARG A 118 2.80 -13.93 -3.45
N SER A 119 1.64 -14.49 -3.18
CA SER A 119 0.94 -15.38 -4.12
C SER A 119 0.34 -14.65 -5.34
N ALA A 120 0.07 -13.35 -5.22
CA ALA A 120 -0.36 -12.52 -6.35
C ALA A 120 0.80 -12.02 -7.23
N ALA A 121 2.04 -12.05 -6.71
CA ALA A 121 3.23 -11.77 -7.50
C ALA A 121 3.51 -13.00 -8.38
N GLY A 122 3.13 -12.94 -9.66
CA GLY A 122 3.55 -13.93 -10.64
C GLY A 122 5.07 -13.94 -10.83
N PRO A 123 5.62 -14.92 -11.58
CA PRO A 123 7.07 -15.03 -11.82
C PRO A 123 7.69 -13.74 -12.39
N GLU A 124 6.94 -13.00 -13.22
CA GLU A 124 7.35 -11.70 -13.76
C GLU A 124 7.57 -10.63 -12.66
N ALA A 125 6.77 -10.67 -11.59
CA ALA A 125 6.89 -9.73 -10.48
C ALA A 125 8.08 -10.07 -9.55
N GLU A 126 8.41 -11.36 -9.41
CA GLU A 126 9.63 -11.80 -8.72
C GLU A 126 10.88 -11.41 -9.51
N GLU A 127 10.88 -11.64 -10.83
CA GLU A 127 11.98 -11.25 -11.70
C GLU A 127 12.19 -9.72 -11.70
N LEU A 128 11.11 -8.94 -11.82
CA LEU A 128 11.17 -7.49 -11.72
C LEU A 128 11.69 -7.05 -10.33
N SER A 129 11.25 -7.70 -9.26
CA SER A 129 11.74 -7.42 -7.90
C SER A 129 13.23 -7.69 -7.77
N GLY A 130 13.73 -8.78 -8.36
CA GLY A 130 15.16 -9.10 -8.44
C GLY A 130 15.95 -8.02 -9.18
N ARG A 131 15.49 -7.63 -10.37
CA ARG A 131 16.13 -6.56 -11.17
C ARG A 131 16.14 -5.21 -10.46
N VAL A 132 15.06 -4.87 -9.77
CA VAL A 132 14.95 -3.65 -8.94
C VAL A 132 15.99 -3.68 -7.82
N LEU A 133 16.13 -4.81 -7.11
CA LEU A 133 17.10 -4.97 -6.03
C LEU A 133 18.54 -4.90 -6.57
N ASP A 134 18.81 -5.56 -7.69
CA ASP A 134 20.12 -5.56 -8.34
C ASP A 134 20.58 -4.16 -8.78
N ALA A 135 19.66 -3.32 -9.22
CA ALA A 135 19.97 -1.94 -9.63
C ALA A 135 20.34 -1.01 -8.47
N VAL A 136 20.08 -1.44 -7.22
CA VAL A 136 20.35 -0.62 -6.02
C VAL A 136 21.32 -1.29 -5.04
N LYS A 137 21.75 -2.54 -5.29
CA LYS A 137 22.59 -3.32 -4.35
C LYS A 137 23.94 -2.69 -4.04
N ASP A 138 24.47 -1.86 -4.94
CA ASP A 138 25.71 -1.11 -4.79
C ASP A 138 25.57 0.13 -3.89
N ASP A 139 24.35 0.53 -3.54
CA ASP A 139 24.07 1.68 -2.67
C ASP A 139 23.22 1.25 -1.45
N PRO A 140 23.87 0.90 -0.31
CA PRO A 140 23.18 0.45 0.90
C PRO A 140 22.17 1.46 1.47
N VAL A 141 22.34 2.75 1.16
CA VAL A 141 21.38 3.79 1.59
C VAL A 141 20.11 3.69 0.74
N LEU A 142 20.24 3.50 -0.57
CA LEU A 142 19.08 3.30 -1.46
C LEU A 142 18.34 2.00 -1.17
N VAL A 143 19.02 0.91 -0.82
CA VAL A 143 18.37 -0.34 -0.40
C VAL A 143 17.44 -0.10 0.80
N ARG A 144 17.93 0.62 1.82
CA ARG A 144 17.13 0.95 3.01
C ARG A 144 15.96 1.87 2.69
N VAL A 145 16.17 2.91 1.87
CA VAL A 145 15.09 3.80 1.40
C VAL A 145 14.03 3.00 0.64
N LEU A 146 14.44 2.11 -0.28
CA LEU A 146 13.53 1.26 -1.03
C LEU A 146 12.70 0.37 -0.10
N GLY A 147 13.32 -0.26 0.91
CA GLY A 147 12.61 -1.05 1.92
C GLY A 147 11.51 -0.27 2.62
N HIS A 148 11.82 0.92 3.13
CA HIS A 148 10.83 1.77 3.78
C HIS A 148 9.73 2.26 2.84
N LEU A 149 10.04 2.50 1.56
CA LEU A 149 9.02 2.86 0.56
C LEU A 149 8.12 1.67 0.20
N LYS A 150 8.65 0.43 0.15
CA LYS A 150 7.85 -0.80 -0.05
C LYS A 150 6.84 -1.00 1.09
N GLU A 151 7.19 -0.55 2.30
CA GLU A 151 6.30 -0.54 3.47
C GLU A 151 5.25 0.59 3.42
N GLY A 152 5.26 1.45 2.39
CA GLY A 152 4.32 2.56 2.23
C GLY A 152 4.62 3.77 3.12
N ARG A 153 5.81 3.85 3.72
CA ARG A 153 6.17 4.97 4.60
C ARG A 153 6.32 6.27 3.81
N LYS A 154 5.91 7.38 4.44
CA LYS A 154 6.08 8.73 3.88
C LYS A 154 7.53 9.20 4.02
N PRO A 155 8.05 10.04 3.10
CA PRO A 155 9.43 10.53 3.13
C PRO A 155 9.87 11.10 4.47
N ARG A 156 8.99 11.86 5.14
CA ARG A 156 9.24 12.39 6.49
C ARG A 156 9.52 11.30 7.53
N HIS A 157 8.73 10.22 7.57
CA HIS A 157 8.96 9.12 8.51
C HIS A 157 10.24 8.33 8.16
N VAL A 158 10.55 8.21 6.87
CA VAL A 158 11.82 7.60 6.43
C VAL A 158 13.01 8.45 6.91
N ALA A 159 12.89 9.78 6.87
CA ALA A 159 13.91 10.69 7.35
C ALA A 159 14.16 10.50 8.85
N GLU A 160 13.09 10.43 9.65
CA GLU A 160 13.14 10.16 11.09
C GLU A 160 13.81 8.79 11.39
N LEU A 161 13.39 7.72 10.71
CA LEU A 161 13.94 6.37 10.93
C LEU A 161 15.40 6.23 10.51
N MET A 162 15.82 6.95 9.47
CA MET A 162 17.18 6.87 8.95
C MET A 162 18.13 7.90 9.56
N GLY A 163 17.65 8.79 10.43
CA GLY A 163 18.43 9.91 10.96
C GLY A 163 18.89 10.89 9.88
N LEU A 164 18.10 11.07 8.83
CA LEU A 164 18.39 11.94 7.69
C LEU A 164 17.53 13.21 7.71
N ALA A 165 17.96 14.25 7.00
CA ALA A 165 17.08 15.37 6.71
C ALA A 165 16.00 14.95 5.69
N GLU A 166 14.79 15.48 5.81
CA GLU A 166 13.69 15.16 4.87
C GLU A 166 14.08 15.47 3.41
N LYS A 167 14.84 16.56 3.19
CA LYS A 167 15.39 16.93 1.88
C LYS A 167 16.31 15.85 1.29
N ASP A 168 17.05 15.12 2.13
CA ASP A 168 17.94 14.05 1.68
C ASP A 168 17.16 12.83 1.24
N VAL A 169 16.08 12.51 1.94
CA VAL A 169 15.16 11.43 1.54
C VAL A 169 14.53 11.74 0.18
N TYR A 170 14.12 12.98 -0.10
CA TYR A 170 13.64 13.35 -1.43
C TYR A 170 14.71 13.19 -2.51
N ARG A 171 15.95 13.60 -2.23
CA ARG A 171 17.09 13.40 -3.15
C ARG A 171 17.35 11.91 -3.42
N LEU A 172 17.35 11.09 -2.38
CA LEU A 172 17.54 9.64 -2.48
C LEU A 172 16.38 8.98 -3.24
N THR A 173 15.14 9.41 -3.00
CA THR A 173 13.96 8.92 -3.74
C THR A 173 14.04 9.29 -5.22
N GLN A 174 14.55 10.48 -5.56
CA GLN A 174 14.78 10.88 -6.94
C GLN A 174 15.91 10.05 -7.59
N LYS A 175 17.00 9.81 -6.87
CA LYS A 175 18.10 8.94 -7.33
C LYS A 175 17.60 7.52 -7.58
N LEU A 176 16.79 6.97 -6.66
CA LEU A 176 16.13 5.68 -6.81
C LEU A 176 15.27 5.65 -8.08
N ARG A 177 14.36 6.62 -8.26
CA ARG A 177 13.52 6.71 -9.46
C ARG A 177 14.32 6.68 -10.76
N ARG A 178 15.44 7.41 -10.82
CA ARG A 178 16.30 7.44 -12.02
C ARG A 178 16.93 6.07 -12.31
N ARG A 179 17.39 5.35 -11.27
CA ARG A 179 17.94 3.99 -11.44
C ARG A 179 16.87 3.00 -11.88
N LEU A 180 15.69 3.06 -11.27
CA LEU A 180 14.58 2.18 -11.62
C LEU A 180 14.01 2.46 -13.01
N ALA A 181 14.07 3.71 -13.50
CA ALA A 181 13.69 4.02 -14.87
C ALA A 181 14.52 3.22 -15.89
N GLY A 182 15.82 3.02 -15.64
CA GLY A 182 16.67 2.18 -16.49
C GLY A 182 16.28 0.69 -16.45
N VAL A 183 15.90 0.19 -15.27
CA VAL A 183 15.40 -1.19 -15.12
C VAL A 183 14.10 -1.40 -15.88
N LEU A 184 13.16 -0.47 -15.76
CA LEU A 184 11.85 -0.55 -16.41
C LEU A 184 11.95 -0.38 -17.92
N ALA A 185 12.85 0.48 -18.42
CA ALA A 185 13.08 0.66 -19.85
C ALA A 185 13.75 -0.56 -20.51
N ALA A 186 14.58 -1.31 -19.77
CA ALA A 186 15.21 -2.54 -20.25
C ALA A 186 14.30 -3.79 -20.14
N GLY A 187 13.04 -3.63 -19.72
CA GLY A 187 12.07 -4.71 -19.53
C GLY A 187 10.88 -4.67 -20.49
N VAL A 188 10.91 -3.74 -21.47
CA VAL A 188 9.99 -3.64 -22.61
C VAL A 188 10.78 -4.00 -23.86
#